data_AF-A0A815ZZG5-F1
#
_entry.id   AF-A0A815ZZG5-F1
#
_cell.length_a   1.000
_cell.length_b   1.000
_cell.length_c   1.000
_cell.angle_alpha   90.00
_cell.angle_beta   90.00
_cell.angle_gamma   90.00
#
_symmetry.space_group_name_H-M   'P 1'
#
loop_
_entity.id
_entity.type
_entity.pdbx_description
1 polymer ?
#
loop_
_entity_poly.entity_id
_entity_poly.type
_entity_poly.pdbx_seq_one_letter_code
_entity_poly.pdbx_strand_id
1 'polypeptide(L)'
;MYMELHLTKREPAKHMADLIGYQCSPIETTFYDTKHMSIFFRALVEELVMLEEGVIFKINDDNDTSVFTRIFLIGACCDKPAQALLQHLPEPTAAFDCGRCEVQDFMVRTEHDDNVRSFAMILNAIEETDLRSNTRYDNLLNLKLLHEQMRESFSGGKKKSLIEQQKEAEKGILGPCILRELSFFYVGRGFMADTLHNVYMDAFKRLIPLWFDSDYRFEDWSIKSRLNELQLVFRKLHLPSNTSRLLRCLTLYSKFKANEMRILLLYGYVIFKNILGTKYYNHFLKLVLMMHFIRKSTN
;
A
#
# COMPACT_ATOMS: atom_id res chain seq x y z
N MET A 1 -12.33 4.67 -4.24
CA MET A 1 -11.73 3.56 -3.49
C MET A 1 -11.62 2.37 -4.42
N TYR A 2 -10.38 2.00 -4.76
CA TYR A 2 -10.07 0.82 -5.55
C TYR A 2 -9.54 -0.25 -4.60
N MET A 3 -10.05 -1.48 -4.72
CA MET A 3 -9.53 -2.62 -3.98
C MET A 3 -9.37 -3.82 -4.91
N GLU A 4 -8.20 -4.44 -4.81
CA GLU A 4 -7.84 -5.67 -5.52
C GLU A 4 -7.55 -6.76 -4.48
N LEU A 5 -8.21 -7.92 -4.60
CA LEU A 5 -8.02 -9.06 -3.71
C LEU A 5 -7.23 -10.17 -4.41
N HIS A 6 -6.23 -10.72 -3.73
CA HIS A 6 -5.41 -11.81 -4.25
C HIS A 6 -5.74 -13.13 -3.55
N LEU A 7 -6.33 -14.05 -4.31
CA LEU A 7 -6.71 -15.40 -3.88
C LEU A 7 -5.68 -16.43 -4.34
N THR A 8 -5.43 -17.46 -3.51
CA THR A 8 -4.53 -18.57 -3.88
C THR A 8 -5.20 -19.93 -3.69
N LYS A 9 -4.90 -20.86 -4.61
CA LYS A 9 -5.29 -22.27 -4.57
C LYS A 9 -4.13 -23.10 -4.00
N ARG A 10 -4.42 -24.01 -3.07
CA ARG A 10 -3.42 -24.97 -2.55
C ARG A 10 -3.92 -26.40 -2.77
N GLU A 11 -3.24 -27.16 -3.64
CA GLU A 11 -3.55 -28.58 -3.89
C GLU A 11 -2.73 -29.49 -2.96
N PRO A 12 -3.25 -30.69 -2.59
CA PRO A 12 -2.53 -31.63 -1.75
C PRO A 12 -1.28 -32.17 -2.46
N ALA A 13 -0.14 -32.06 -1.77
CA ALA A 13 1.19 -32.27 -2.32
C ALA A 13 1.44 -33.68 -2.88
N LYS A 14 1.60 -33.79 -4.21
CA LYS A 14 2.49 -34.76 -4.88
C LYS A 14 3.10 -34.13 -6.14
N HIS A 15 4.40 -33.82 -6.06
CA HIS A 15 5.35 -33.69 -7.18
C HIS A 15 4.94 -32.84 -8.41
N MET A 16 4.83 -31.50 -8.28
CA MET A 16 4.92 -30.58 -9.44
C MET A 16 5.43 -29.18 -9.01
N ALA A 17 6.66 -29.09 -8.49
CA ALA A 17 7.25 -27.80 -8.13
C ALA A 17 7.63 -26.92 -9.34
N ASP A 18 7.56 -27.44 -10.58
CA ASP A 18 8.11 -26.77 -11.76
C ASP A 18 7.12 -26.48 -12.92
N LEU A 19 5.79 -26.58 -12.74
CA LEU A 19 4.89 -26.50 -13.91
C LEU A 19 3.59 -25.69 -13.80
N ILE A 20 3.27 -25.03 -12.69
CA ILE A 20 2.07 -24.18 -12.64
C ILE A 20 2.41 -22.87 -11.95
N GLY A 21 2.53 -21.81 -12.74
CA GLY A 21 2.64 -20.44 -12.23
C GLY A 21 1.44 -20.12 -11.35
N TYR A 22 1.69 -19.46 -10.23
CA TYR A 22 0.65 -18.88 -9.38
C TYR A 22 -0.26 -18.00 -10.24
N GLN A 23 -1.50 -18.43 -10.47
CA GLN A 23 -2.47 -17.63 -11.20
C GLN A 23 -3.35 -16.90 -10.19
N CYS A 24 -2.98 -15.65 -9.87
CA CYS A 24 -3.81 -14.72 -9.11
C CYS A 24 -4.94 -14.21 -10.02
N SER A 25 -6.19 -14.47 -9.64
CA SER A 25 -7.36 -13.82 -10.26
C SER A 25 -7.81 -12.65 -9.40
N PRO A 26 -7.75 -11.40 -9.88
CA PRO A 26 -8.20 -10.24 -9.13
C PRO A 26 -9.74 -10.20 -9.08
N ILE A 27 -10.28 -10.00 -7.88
CA ILE A 27 -11.68 -9.56 -7.70
C ILE A 27 -11.66 -8.04 -7.54
N GLU A 28 -12.20 -7.32 -8.51
CA GLU A 28 -12.35 -5.86 -8.45
C GLU A 28 -13.75 -5.49 -7.96
N THR A 29 -13.82 -4.68 -6.89
CA THR A 29 -15.09 -4.12 -6.39
C THR A 29 -14.95 -2.63 -6.10
N THR A 30 -15.96 -1.85 -6.48
CA THR A 30 -16.03 -0.38 -6.26
C THR A 30 -17.15 -0.03 -5.28
N PHE A 31 -16.85 0.69 -4.21
CA PHE A 31 -17.84 1.09 -3.19
C PHE A 31 -17.93 2.62 -3.04
N TYR A 32 -19.14 3.12 -2.74
CA TYR A 32 -19.47 4.56 -2.72
C TYR A 32 -19.81 5.12 -1.33
N ASP A 33 -19.98 4.30 -0.29
CA ASP A 33 -20.23 4.76 1.08
C ASP A 33 -19.11 4.32 2.04
N THR A 34 -18.45 5.31 2.64
CA THR A 34 -17.21 5.17 3.41
C THR A 34 -17.44 4.90 4.89
N LYS A 35 -18.64 5.16 5.43
CA LYS A 35 -18.89 5.04 6.88
C LYS A 35 -19.17 3.62 7.36
N HIS A 36 -19.57 2.74 6.44
CA HIS A 36 -19.98 1.37 6.77
C HIS A 36 -19.36 0.34 5.82
N MET A 37 -18.06 0.49 5.54
CA MET A 37 -17.29 -0.45 4.72
C MET A 37 -17.49 -1.91 5.12
N SER A 38 -17.57 -2.22 6.42
CA SER A 38 -17.81 -3.56 6.91
C SER A 38 -19.14 -4.18 6.44
N ILE A 39 -20.19 -3.38 6.21
CA ILE A 39 -21.48 -3.87 5.72
C ILE A 39 -21.34 -4.39 4.29
N PHE A 40 -20.63 -3.65 3.44
CA PHE A 40 -20.42 -4.05 2.05
C PHE A 40 -19.54 -5.29 1.90
N PHE A 41 -18.58 -5.45 2.81
CA PHE A 41 -17.65 -6.58 2.79
C PHE A 41 -18.22 -7.83 3.44
N ARG A 42 -19.32 -7.72 4.20
CA ARG A 42 -19.88 -8.85 4.95
C ARG A 42 -20.19 -10.04 4.03
N ALA A 43 -20.93 -9.84 2.96
CA ALA A 43 -21.28 -10.90 2.00
C ALA A 43 -20.02 -11.56 1.39
N LEU A 44 -19.04 -10.73 1.01
CA LEU A 44 -17.78 -11.21 0.47
C LEU A 44 -16.97 -12.03 1.49
N VAL A 45 -16.91 -11.58 2.74
CA VAL A 45 -16.19 -12.29 3.80
C VAL A 45 -16.88 -13.61 4.13
N GLU A 46 -18.22 -13.65 4.17
CA GLU A 46 -18.98 -14.89 4.34
C GLU A 46 -18.68 -15.90 3.22
N GLU A 47 -18.64 -15.46 1.96
CA GLU A 47 -18.22 -16.30 0.84
C GLU A 47 -16.78 -16.80 0.99
N LEU A 48 -15.86 -15.93 1.39
CA LEU A 48 -14.46 -16.30 1.60
C LEU A 48 -14.29 -17.29 2.75
N VAL A 49 -15.05 -17.17 3.84
CA VAL A 49 -15.05 -18.14 4.94
C VAL A 49 -15.51 -19.52 4.43
N MET A 50 -16.60 -19.58 3.65
CA MET A 50 -17.04 -20.84 3.03
C MET A 50 -15.95 -21.45 2.14
N LEU A 51 -15.23 -20.61 1.39
CA LEU A 51 -14.13 -21.05 0.55
C LEU A 51 -12.89 -21.51 1.34
N GLU A 52 -12.62 -20.96 2.52
CA GLU A 52 -11.55 -21.43 3.42
C GLU A 52 -11.85 -22.83 3.99
N GLU A 53 -13.12 -23.11 4.31
CA GLU A 53 -13.59 -24.43 4.78
C GLU A 53 -13.42 -25.50 3.69
N GLY A 54 -13.71 -25.11 2.45
CA GLY A 54 -13.45 -25.86 1.22
C GLY A 54 -14.72 -26.24 0.47
N VAL A 55 -14.65 -26.14 -0.85
CA VAL A 55 -15.78 -26.36 -1.76
C VAL A 55 -15.39 -27.39 -2.82
N ILE A 56 -16.35 -28.21 -3.22
CA ILE A 56 -16.18 -29.15 -4.33
C ILE A 56 -16.50 -28.41 -5.63
N PHE A 57 -15.49 -28.26 -6.47
CA PHE A 57 -15.65 -27.70 -7.81
C PHE A 57 -15.83 -28.84 -8.81
N LYS A 58 -16.88 -28.75 -9.62
CA LYS A 58 -16.98 -29.57 -10.82
C LYS A 58 -16.09 -28.97 -11.90
N ILE A 59 -15.14 -29.76 -12.38
CA ILE A 59 -14.34 -29.42 -13.55
C ILE A 59 -15.22 -29.73 -14.76
N ASN A 60 -15.31 -28.78 -15.68
CA ASN A 60 -16.00 -29.01 -16.95
C ASN A 60 -15.06 -29.80 -17.87
N ASP A 61 -14.91 -31.09 -17.58
CA ASP A 61 -14.20 -32.08 -18.39
C ASP A 61 -15.15 -33.20 -18.84
N ASP A 62 -14.73 -33.98 -19.83
CA ASP A 62 -15.53 -35.09 -20.38
C ASP A 62 -15.76 -36.21 -19.34
N ASN A 63 -15.13 -36.15 -18.16
CA ASN A 63 -15.12 -37.18 -17.14
C ASN A 63 -15.93 -36.82 -15.86
N ASP A 64 -16.66 -35.69 -15.85
CA ASP A 64 -17.41 -35.17 -14.67
C ASP A 64 -16.54 -35.16 -13.40
N THR A 65 -15.28 -34.74 -13.53
CA THR A 65 -14.33 -34.75 -12.42
C THR A 65 -14.69 -33.67 -11.39
N SER A 66 -14.80 -34.06 -10.12
CA SER A 66 -14.99 -33.13 -9.01
C SER A 66 -13.72 -33.01 -8.17
N VAL A 67 -13.31 -31.78 -7.84
CA VAL A 67 -12.13 -31.50 -7.02
C VAL A 67 -12.50 -30.70 -5.78
N PHE A 68 -12.19 -31.24 -4.60
CA PHE A 68 -12.26 -30.50 -3.35
C PHE A 68 -11.13 -29.48 -3.29
N THR A 69 -11.50 -28.20 -3.14
CA THR A 69 -10.55 -27.09 -3.15
C THR A 69 -10.83 -26.14 -1.99
N ARG A 70 -9.77 -25.70 -1.33
CA ARG A 70 -9.80 -24.57 -0.39
C ARG A 70 -9.14 -23.35 -1.02
N ILE A 71 -9.74 -22.19 -0.80
CA ILE A 71 -9.24 -20.91 -1.30
C ILE A 71 -8.99 -20.01 -0.10
N PHE A 72 -7.83 -19.37 -0.08
CA PHE A 72 -7.42 -18.48 1.00
C PHE A 72 -7.18 -17.07 0.46
N LEU A 73 -7.70 -16.07 1.16
CA LEU A 73 -7.33 -14.69 0.92
C LEU A 73 -5.99 -14.41 1.63
N ILE A 74 -4.94 -14.17 0.84
CA ILE A 74 -3.60 -13.92 1.38
C ILE A 74 -3.23 -12.43 1.34
N GLY A 75 -3.95 -11.63 0.55
CA GLY A 75 -3.74 -10.19 0.55
C GLY A 75 -4.84 -9.37 -0.12
N ALA A 76 -4.89 -8.11 0.29
CA ALA A 76 -5.77 -7.07 -0.20
C ALA A 76 -4.93 -5.82 -0.52
N CYS A 77 -5.10 -5.26 -1.70
CA CYS A 77 -4.48 -4.01 -2.12
C CYS A 77 -5.56 -2.92 -2.11
N CYS A 78 -5.33 -1.82 -1.40
CA CYS A 78 -6.24 -0.69 -1.40
C CYS A 78 -5.46 0.61 -1.14
N ASP A 79 -6.07 1.73 -1.56
CA ASP A 79 -5.54 3.06 -1.23
C ASP A 79 -5.48 3.26 0.30
N LYS A 80 -4.62 4.15 0.78
CA LYS A 80 -4.37 4.31 2.22
C LYS A 80 -5.62 4.66 3.04
N PRO A 81 -6.50 5.58 2.59
CA PRO A 81 -7.76 5.84 3.28
C PRO A 81 -8.66 4.61 3.39
N ALA A 82 -8.79 3.84 2.30
CA ALA A 82 -9.56 2.60 2.30
C ALA A 82 -8.97 1.54 3.22
N GLN A 83 -7.64 1.40 3.19
CA GLN A 83 -6.91 0.50 4.09
C GLN A 83 -7.20 0.84 5.55
N ALA A 84 -7.10 2.12 5.92
CA ALA A 84 -7.37 2.59 7.29
C ALA A 84 -8.81 2.26 7.71
N LEU A 85 -9.79 2.47 6.84
CA LEU A 85 -11.19 2.12 7.11
C LEU A 85 -11.39 0.61 7.26
N LEU A 86 -10.83 -0.22 6.39
CA LEU A 86 -10.94 -1.69 6.48
C LEU A 86 -10.27 -2.26 7.72
N GLN A 87 -9.11 -1.70 8.11
CA GLN A 87 -8.38 -2.11 9.31
C GLN A 87 -8.94 -1.50 10.59
N HIS A 88 -9.87 -0.55 10.49
CA HIS A 88 -10.30 0.35 11.56
C HIS A 88 -9.11 0.97 12.30
N LEU A 89 -8.28 1.67 11.53
CA LEU A 89 -7.17 2.49 11.98
C LEU A 89 -7.47 3.98 11.73
N PRO A 90 -6.76 4.89 12.43
CA PRO A 90 -6.78 6.30 12.16
C PRO A 90 -6.45 6.62 10.70
N GLU A 91 -6.83 7.83 10.29
CA GLU A 91 -6.49 8.34 8.97
C GLU A 91 -4.96 8.29 8.73
N PRO A 92 -4.50 8.15 7.46
CA PRO A 92 -3.09 7.95 7.07
C PRO A 92 -2.09 9.11 7.36
N THR A 93 -2.38 9.91 8.37
CA THR A 93 -1.54 10.99 8.90
C THR A 93 -1.65 11.08 10.42
N ALA A 94 -2.31 10.15 11.10
CA ALA A 94 -2.48 10.18 12.54
C ALA A 94 -1.43 9.31 13.24
N ALA A 95 -1.31 9.49 14.55
CA ALA A 95 -0.42 8.65 15.34
C ALA A 95 -0.87 7.18 15.28
N PHE A 96 0.10 6.28 15.08
CA PHE A 96 -0.11 4.83 14.96
C PHE A 96 -1.03 4.42 13.79
N ASP A 97 -1.08 5.20 12.72
CA ASP A 97 -1.91 4.96 11.53
C ASP A 97 -1.44 3.80 10.63
N CYS A 98 -0.15 3.49 10.63
CA CYS A 98 0.42 2.49 9.73
C CYS A 98 -0.21 1.11 9.97
N GLY A 99 -0.83 0.47 8.98
CA GLY A 99 -1.42 -0.87 9.15
C GLY A 99 -0.49 -2.02 9.55
N ARG A 100 0.83 -1.84 9.39
CA ARG A 100 1.82 -2.92 9.52
C ARG A 100 2.59 -2.90 10.84
N CYS A 101 2.79 -1.73 11.43
CA CYS A 101 3.64 -1.55 12.60
C CYS A 101 3.14 -0.46 13.54
N GLU A 102 3.62 -0.49 14.77
CA GLU A 102 3.18 0.40 15.86
C GLU A 102 4.03 1.67 15.98
N VAL A 103 4.69 2.09 14.89
CA VAL A 103 5.48 3.34 14.88
C VAL A 103 4.55 4.52 15.12
N GLN A 104 4.95 5.36 16.06
CA GLN A 104 4.36 6.67 16.25
C GLN A 104 5.08 7.68 15.36
N ASP A 105 4.32 8.56 14.72
CA ASP A 105 4.85 9.72 14.02
C ASP A 105 5.33 10.79 15.02
N PHE A 106 6.12 11.74 14.53
CA PHE A 106 6.48 12.91 15.30
C PHE A 106 6.33 14.19 14.46
N MET A 107 5.98 15.29 15.13
CA MET A 107 5.84 16.58 14.47
C MET A 107 7.23 17.16 14.19
N VAL A 108 7.49 17.52 12.94
CA VAL A 108 8.67 18.28 12.53
C VAL A 108 8.22 19.67 12.13
N ARG A 109 8.87 20.67 12.72
CA ARG A 109 8.66 22.07 12.36
C ARG A 109 9.48 22.37 11.11
N THR A 110 8.84 22.88 10.07
CA THR A 110 9.49 23.23 8.81
C THR A 110 10.07 24.65 8.87
N GLU A 111 10.96 24.98 7.92
CA GLU A 111 11.54 26.32 7.79
C GLU A 111 10.50 27.41 7.51
N HIS A 112 9.32 27.03 7.01
CA HIS A 112 8.19 27.93 6.77
C HIS A 112 7.23 28.04 7.96
N ASP A 113 7.65 27.58 9.14
CA ASP A 113 6.88 27.58 10.40
C ASP A 113 5.60 26.71 10.38
N ASP A 114 5.43 25.90 9.34
CA ASP A 114 4.40 24.85 9.27
C ASP A 114 4.87 23.59 10.00
N ASN A 115 3.95 22.91 10.68
CA ASN A 115 4.23 21.61 11.30
C ASN A 115 3.83 20.47 10.36
N VAL A 116 4.80 19.65 9.97
CA VAL A 116 4.58 18.46 9.15
C VAL A 116 4.85 17.22 9.98
N ARG A 117 3.96 16.23 9.89
CA ARG A 117 4.20 14.94 10.52
C ARG A 117 5.26 14.19 9.75
N SER A 118 6.30 13.77 10.46
CA SER A 118 7.37 12.95 9.93
C SER A 118 7.35 11.60 10.60
N PHE A 119 7.43 10.56 9.78
CA PHE A 119 7.66 9.20 10.23
C PHE A 119 9.15 8.88 10.17
N ALA A 120 10.04 9.86 10.40
CA ALA A 120 11.44 9.71 10.05
C ALA A 120 11.96 8.39 10.59
N MET A 121 12.20 7.48 9.66
CA MET A 121 12.68 6.15 9.97
C MET A 121 14.14 6.35 10.38
N ILE A 122 14.38 6.54 11.67
CA ILE A 122 15.70 6.27 12.23
C ILE A 122 15.99 4.83 11.80
N LEU A 123 17.05 4.59 11.03
CA LEU A 123 17.35 3.28 10.46
C LEU A 123 17.35 2.16 11.52
N ASN A 124 17.73 2.51 12.75
CA ASN A 124 17.71 1.60 13.90
C ASN A 124 16.29 1.27 14.42
N ALA A 125 15.32 2.17 14.24
CA ALA A 125 13.96 1.96 14.71
C ALA A 125 13.25 0.83 13.95
N ILE A 126 13.58 0.58 12.68
CA ILE A 126 12.90 -0.45 11.87
C ILE A 126 13.10 -1.85 12.46
N GLU A 127 14.27 -2.15 13.02
CA GLU A 127 14.58 -3.45 13.62
C GLU A 127 13.93 -3.64 15.00
N GLU A 128 13.69 -2.55 15.71
CA GLU A 128 13.12 -2.55 17.07
C GLU A 128 11.59 -2.31 17.09
N THR A 129 10.97 -2.08 15.93
CA THR A 129 9.54 -1.77 15.86
C THR A 129 8.66 -3.00 15.99
N ASP A 130 7.68 -2.93 16.89
CA ASP A 130 6.62 -3.93 16.97
C ASP A 130 5.76 -3.97 15.68
N LEU A 131 5.69 -5.14 15.07
CA LEU A 131 4.82 -5.43 13.94
C LEU A 131 3.44 -5.85 14.44
N ARG A 132 2.37 -5.42 13.74
CA ARG A 132 1.01 -5.88 14.01
C ARG A 132 0.78 -7.30 13.50
N SER A 133 1.21 -8.28 14.28
CA SER A 133 0.78 -9.66 14.08
C SER A 133 -0.71 -9.84 14.36
N ASN A 134 -1.34 -10.91 13.87
CA ASN A 134 -2.74 -11.18 14.22
C ASN A 134 -2.93 -11.27 15.74
N THR A 135 -2.07 -11.99 16.46
CA THR A 135 -2.10 -12.06 17.92
C THR A 135 -1.95 -10.68 18.56
N ARG A 136 -1.01 -9.85 18.06
CA ARG A 136 -0.81 -8.50 18.58
C ARG A 136 -2.01 -7.60 18.30
N TYR A 137 -2.59 -7.69 17.11
CA TYR A 137 -3.80 -6.99 16.71
C TYR A 137 -4.99 -7.37 17.63
N ASP A 138 -5.21 -8.66 17.86
CA ASP A 138 -6.29 -9.15 18.72
C ASP A 138 -6.11 -8.64 20.16
N ASN A 139 -4.88 -8.63 20.67
CA ASN A 139 -4.56 -8.08 21.99
C ASN A 139 -4.87 -6.57 22.09
N LEU A 140 -4.50 -5.79 21.08
CA LEU A 140 -4.79 -4.35 21.04
C LEU A 140 -6.29 -4.07 20.90
N LEU A 141 -7.01 -4.89 20.13
CA LEU A 141 -8.47 -4.80 20.01
C LEU A 141 -9.17 -5.12 21.35
N ASN A 142 -8.74 -6.18 22.03
CA ASN A 142 -9.27 -6.50 23.36
C ASN A 142 -8.99 -5.37 24.37
N LEU A 143 -7.80 -4.78 24.33
CA LEU A 143 -7.45 -3.62 25.14
C LEU A 143 -8.34 -2.42 24.84
N LYS A 144 -8.60 -2.15 23.55
CA LYS A 144 -9.50 -1.08 23.09
C LYS A 144 -10.91 -1.24 23.65
N LEU A 145 -11.48 -2.43 23.55
CA LEU A 145 -12.82 -2.75 24.06
C LEU A 145 -12.89 -2.58 25.59
N LEU A 146 -11.85 -3.03 26.31
CA LEU A 146 -11.75 -2.85 27.76
C LEU A 146 -11.69 -1.36 28.12
N HIS A 147 -10.89 -0.57 27.40
CA HIS A 147 -10.82 0.88 27.61
C HIS A 147 -12.15 1.59 27.33
N GLU A 148 -12.91 1.15 26.32
CA GLU A 148 -14.26 1.68 26.04
C GLU A 148 -15.23 1.40 27.19
N GLN A 149 -15.31 0.16 27.66
CA GLN A 149 -16.16 -0.22 28.80
C GLN A 149 -15.85 0.58 30.07
N MET A 150 -14.55 0.78 30.34
CA MET A 150 -14.12 1.62 31.46
C MET A 150 -14.59 3.07 31.27
N ARG A 151 -14.44 3.64 30.07
CA ARG A 151 -14.87 5.03 29.77
C ARG A 151 -16.37 5.22 29.96
N GLU A 152 -17.19 4.27 29.54
CA GLU A 152 -18.65 4.30 29.70
C GLU A 152 -19.07 4.24 31.17
N SER A 153 -18.30 3.53 32.01
CA SER A 153 -18.56 3.40 33.45
C SER A 153 -18.21 4.66 34.26
N PHE A 154 -17.46 5.63 33.69
CA PHE A 154 -17.11 6.88 34.38
C PHE A 154 -18.20 7.95 34.20
N SER A 155 -19.14 8.00 35.14
CA SER A 155 -20.12 9.09 35.26
C SER A 155 -19.48 10.31 35.95
N GLY A 156 -18.67 11.11 35.24
CA GLY A 156 -18.25 12.43 35.74
C GLY A 156 -16.90 12.94 35.23
N GLY A 157 -16.89 14.21 34.80
CA GLY A 157 -15.74 15.11 34.60
C GLY A 157 -14.34 14.49 34.40
N LYS A 158 -13.90 14.43 33.14
CA LYS A 158 -12.64 13.85 32.63
C LYS A 158 -11.38 14.01 33.52
N LYS A 159 -10.70 12.88 33.78
CA LYS A 159 -9.22 12.80 33.75
C LYS A 159 -8.77 12.71 32.28
N LYS A 160 -8.68 13.84 31.58
CA LYS A 160 -8.28 13.90 30.15
C LYS A 160 -6.97 13.14 29.88
N SER A 161 -6.03 13.21 30.82
CA SER A 161 -4.75 12.50 30.78
C SER A 161 -4.89 10.98 30.75
N LEU A 162 -5.84 10.40 31.49
CA LEU A 162 -6.06 8.96 31.50
C LEU A 162 -6.58 8.46 30.15
N ILE A 163 -7.47 9.23 29.51
CA ILE A 163 -8.00 8.89 28.18
C ILE A 163 -6.89 8.97 27.13
N GLU A 164 -6.00 9.96 27.22
CA GLU A 164 -4.84 10.09 26.33
C GLU A 164 -3.88 8.91 26.49
N GLN A 165 -3.54 8.53 27.73
CA GLN A 165 -2.72 7.35 28.02
C GLN A 165 -3.34 6.06 27.46
N GLN A 166 -4.65 5.89 27.62
CA GLN A 166 -5.37 4.73 27.06
C GLN A 166 -5.29 4.70 25.53
N LYS A 167 -5.51 5.84 24.86
CA LYS A 167 -5.43 5.94 23.39
C LYS A 167 -4.02 5.65 22.86
N GLU A 168 -3.00 6.09 23.59
CA GLU A 168 -1.61 5.81 23.24
C GLU A 168 -1.27 4.32 23.40
N ALA A 169 -1.84 3.66 24.42
CA ALA A 169 -1.70 2.21 24.63
C ALA A 169 -2.48 1.36 23.63
N GLU A 170 -3.56 1.90 23.04
CA GLU A 170 -4.35 1.25 21.98
C GLU A 170 -3.61 1.18 20.64
N LYS A 171 -2.50 1.92 20.48
CA LYS A 171 -1.66 1.92 19.27
C LYS A 171 -2.47 2.05 17.98
N GLY A 172 -3.45 2.96 17.99
CA GLY A 172 -4.27 3.27 16.83
C GLY A 172 -5.34 2.23 16.48
N ILE A 173 -5.64 1.21 17.29
CA ILE A 173 -6.81 0.36 17.00
C ILE A 173 -8.10 1.13 17.32
N LEU A 174 -8.97 1.30 16.32
CA LEU A 174 -10.29 1.92 16.49
C LEU A 174 -11.41 0.87 16.58
N GLY A 175 -11.21 -0.31 16.00
CA GLY A 175 -12.22 -1.37 15.93
C GLY A 175 -11.72 -2.62 15.19
N PRO A 176 -12.60 -3.61 14.96
CA PRO A 176 -12.25 -4.89 14.35
C PRO A 176 -12.16 -4.83 12.83
N CYS A 177 -11.09 -5.34 12.24
CA CYS A 177 -10.94 -5.49 10.79
C CYS A 177 -11.81 -6.66 10.32
N ILE A 178 -12.71 -6.44 9.35
CA ILE A 178 -13.61 -7.50 8.89
C ILE A 178 -12.86 -8.68 8.24
N LEU A 179 -11.71 -8.42 7.59
CA LEU A 179 -10.88 -9.47 7.00
C LEU A 179 -10.16 -10.32 8.06
N ARG A 180 -10.15 -9.92 9.33
CA ARG A 180 -9.59 -10.72 10.44
C ARG A 180 -10.44 -11.95 10.76
N GLU A 181 -11.68 -12.01 10.29
CA GLU A 181 -12.55 -13.18 10.38
C GLU A 181 -12.01 -14.36 9.56
N LEU A 182 -11.19 -14.09 8.54
CA LEU A 182 -10.52 -15.09 7.72
C LEU A 182 -9.29 -15.64 8.48
N SER A 183 -9.18 -16.96 8.54
CA SER A 183 -8.18 -17.64 9.36
C SER A 183 -6.76 -17.42 8.84
N PHE A 184 -6.62 -17.26 7.52
CA PHE A 184 -5.32 -17.16 6.86
C PHE A 184 -4.94 -15.72 6.47
N PHE A 185 -5.82 -14.74 6.71
CA PHE A 185 -5.53 -13.35 6.45
C PHE A 185 -4.76 -12.71 7.60
N TYR A 186 -3.58 -12.15 7.30
CA TYR A 186 -2.72 -11.54 8.31
C TYR A 186 -2.85 -10.02 8.28
N VAL A 187 -3.51 -9.39 9.25
CA VAL A 187 -3.88 -7.96 9.20
C VAL A 187 -2.66 -7.04 8.99
N GLY A 188 -1.50 -7.32 9.59
CA GLY A 188 -0.30 -6.48 9.40
C GLY A 188 0.47 -6.68 8.09
N ARG A 189 0.18 -7.73 7.31
CA ARG A 189 0.97 -8.14 6.12
C ARG A 189 0.11 -8.39 4.87
N GLY A 190 -1.15 -8.74 5.07
CA GLY A 190 -2.13 -9.01 4.03
C GLY A 190 -2.52 -7.74 3.28
N PHE A 191 -2.43 -6.57 3.89
CA PHE A 191 -2.61 -5.32 3.16
C PHE A 191 -1.36 -4.95 2.36
N MET A 192 -1.40 -5.17 1.05
CA MET A 192 -0.33 -4.84 0.13
C MET A 192 -0.28 -3.33 -0.12
N ALA A 193 0.91 -2.81 -0.35
CA ALA A 193 1.09 -1.40 -0.65
C ALA A 193 0.54 -1.08 -2.05
N ASP A 194 -0.47 -0.21 -2.12
CA ASP A 194 -0.94 0.33 -3.38
C ASP A 194 0.11 1.23 -4.01
N THR A 195 0.85 0.68 -4.97
CA THR A 195 1.94 1.38 -5.65
C THR A 195 1.47 2.55 -6.51
N LEU A 196 0.22 2.50 -6.99
CA LEU A 196 -0.35 3.53 -7.84
C LEU A 196 -0.58 4.81 -7.03
N HIS A 197 -1.27 4.69 -5.91
CA HIS A 197 -1.58 5.84 -5.07
C HIS A 197 -0.42 6.23 -4.17
N ASN A 198 0.39 5.31 -3.64
CA ASN A 198 1.44 5.66 -2.68
C ASN A 198 2.76 6.07 -3.35
N VAL A 199 3.09 5.51 -4.52
CA VAL A 199 4.38 5.76 -5.17
C VAL A 199 4.23 6.63 -6.40
N TYR A 200 3.44 6.19 -7.39
CA TYR A 200 3.39 6.87 -8.69
C TYR A 200 2.70 8.23 -8.60
N MET A 201 1.53 8.28 -7.96
CA MET A 201 0.71 9.49 -7.91
C MET A 201 1.04 10.41 -6.73
N ASP A 202 1.86 9.96 -5.78
CA ASP A 202 2.12 10.66 -4.53
C ASP A 202 3.61 10.99 -4.39
N ALA A 203 4.43 10.05 -3.92
CA ALA A 203 5.86 10.28 -3.72
C ALA A 203 6.58 10.75 -5.00
N PHE A 204 6.41 10.04 -6.12
CA PHE A 204 7.09 10.37 -7.37
C PHE A 204 6.51 11.63 -8.03
N LYS A 205 5.19 11.81 -7.95
CA LYS A 205 4.53 13.01 -8.49
C LYS A 205 4.94 14.30 -7.75
N ARG A 206 5.29 14.22 -6.45
CA ARG A 206 5.90 15.32 -5.70
C ARG A 206 7.38 15.53 -6.02
N LEU A 207 8.11 14.46 -6.30
CA LEU A 207 9.54 14.53 -6.62
C LEU A 207 9.80 15.18 -7.99
N ILE A 208 9.04 14.83 -9.02
CA ILE A 208 9.26 15.30 -10.38
C ILE A 208 9.27 16.85 -10.48
N PRO A 209 8.30 17.60 -9.94
CA PRO A 209 8.33 19.07 -9.97
C PRO A 209 9.67 19.66 -9.53
N LEU A 210 10.30 19.13 -8.46
CA LEU A 210 11.57 19.62 -7.94
C LEU A 210 12.71 19.56 -8.98
N TRP A 211 12.65 18.65 -9.95
CA TRP A 211 13.65 18.52 -11.00
C TRP A 211 13.40 19.45 -12.18
N PHE A 212 12.16 19.89 -12.38
CA PHE A 212 11.75 20.68 -13.56
C PHE A 212 11.40 22.13 -13.25
N ASP A 213 11.28 22.48 -11.97
CA ASP A 213 10.99 23.83 -11.53
C ASP A 213 12.11 24.81 -11.93
N SER A 214 11.71 26.01 -12.33
CA SER A 214 12.65 27.10 -12.59
C SER A 214 13.30 27.61 -11.32
N ASP A 215 12.63 27.50 -10.18
CA ASP A 215 13.12 28.05 -8.92
C ASP A 215 14.36 27.30 -8.44
N TYR A 216 14.43 26.00 -8.75
CA TYR A 216 15.58 25.15 -8.43
C TYR A 216 16.62 25.07 -9.55
N ARG A 217 16.61 25.96 -10.56
CA ARG A 217 17.49 25.86 -11.75
C ARG A 217 19.00 25.79 -11.46
N PHE A 218 19.42 26.27 -10.29
CA PHE A 218 20.83 26.29 -9.86
C PHE A 218 21.19 25.13 -8.93
N GLU A 219 20.21 24.32 -8.54
CA GLU A 219 20.41 23.17 -7.68
C GLU A 219 20.96 21.97 -8.46
N ASP A 220 21.80 21.17 -7.81
CA ASP A 220 22.49 20.03 -8.44
C ASP A 220 21.53 18.92 -8.94
N TRP A 221 20.34 18.83 -8.36
CA TRP A 221 19.30 17.88 -8.76
C TRP A 221 18.41 18.39 -9.89
N SER A 222 18.55 19.66 -10.27
CA SER A 222 17.71 20.24 -11.32
C SER A 222 18.10 19.74 -12.70
N ILE A 223 17.07 19.48 -13.51
CA ILE A 223 17.18 19.11 -14.92
C ILE A 223 16.81 20.30 -15.81
N LYS A 224 16.42 21.45 -15.23
CA LYS A 224 15.91 22.60 -15.99
C LYS A 224 16.86 23.09 -17.09
N SER A 225 18.16 23.12 -16.81
CA SER A 225 19.19 23.52 -17.77
C SER A 225 19.44 22.49 -18.87
N ARG A 226 19.03 21.23 -18.67
CA ARG A 226 19.25 20.08 -19.57
C ARG A 226 17.99 19.61 -20.29
N LEU A 227 16.96 20.45 -20.38
CA LEU A 227 15.70 20.11 -21.06
C LEU A 227 15.89 19.76 -22.55
N ASN A 228 16.83 20.41 -23.24
CA ASN A 228 17.11 20.11 -24.65
C ASN A 228 17.69 18.71 -24.85
N GLU A 229 18.62 18.29 -23.97
CA GLU A 229 19.18 16.93 -23.97
C GLU A 229 18.10 15.89 -23.68
N LEU A 230 17.24 16.18 -22.71
CA LEU A 230 16.11 15.33 -22.34
C LEU A 230 15.11 15.14 -23.48
N GLN A 231 14.80 16.20 -24.23
CA GLN A 231 13.95 16.09 -25.42
C GLN A 231 14.58 15.20 -26.49
N LEU A 232 15.91 15.27 -26.68
CA LEU A 232 16.62 14.41 -27.62
C LEU A 232 16.52 12.92 -27.22
N VAL A 233 16.67 12.61 -25.93
CA VAL A 233 16.48 11.25 -25.41
C VAL A 233 15.05 10.79 -25.64
N PHE A 234 14.06 11.63 -25.35
CA PHE A 234 12.64 11.31 -25.55
C PHE A 234 12.29 10.99 -27.00
N ARG A 235 12.85 11.73 -27.96
CA ARG A 235 12.63 11.46 -29.40
C ARG A 235 13.17 10.10 -29.84
N LYS A 236 14.19 9.59 -29.15
CA LYS A 236 14.81 8.28 -29.42
C LYS A 236 14.24 7.15 -28.57
N LEU A 237 13.36 7.47 -27.62
CA LEU A 237 12.83 6.50 -26.67
C LEU A 237 11.79 5.61 -27.37
N HIS A 238 12.12 4.34 -27.54
CA HIS A 238 11.18 3.32 -27.96
C HIS A 238 10.75 2.50 -26.74
N LEU A 239 9.47 2.64 -26.38
CA LEU A 239 8.88 1.84 -25.31
C LEU A 239 8.43 0.47 -25.87
N PRO A 240 8.50 -0.61 -25.07
CA PRO A 240 7.99 -1.91 -25.50
C PRO A 240 6.49 -1.88 -25.83
N SER A 241 6.04 -2.78 -26.72
CA SER A 241 4.66 -2.85 -27.21
C SER A 241 3.61 -3.11 -26.12
N ASN A 242 4.02 -3.65 -24.97
CA ASN A 242 3.14 -3.86 -23.81
C ASN A 242 2.84 -2.56 -23.03
N THR A 243 3.43 -1.43 -23.43
CA THR A 243 3.08 -0.13 -22.85
C THR A 243 1.82 0.40 -23.52
N SER A 244 0.74 0.54 -22.75
CA SER A 244 -0.57 0.93 -23.28
C SER A 244 -0.66 2.36 -23.81
N ARG A 245 0.28 3.25 -23.44
CA ARG A 245 0.30 4.67 -23.86
C ARG A 245 1.71 5.23 -23.94
N LEU A 246 1.96 6.04 -24.96
CA LEU A 246 3.16 6.88 -25.07
C LEU A 246 3.14 8.00 -24.02
N LEU A 247 4.33 8.36 -23.54
CA LEU A 247 4.49 9.49 -22.63
C LEU A 247 4.23 10.81 -23.35
N ARG A 248 3.47 11.70 -22.73
CA ARG A 248 3.44 13.12 -23.14
C ARG A 248 4.81 13.77 -22.95
N CYS A 249 4.97 14.96 -23.52
CA CYS A 249 6.16 15.79 -23.29
C CYS A 249 6.38 15.98 -21.79
N LEU A 250 7.61 15.77 -21.32
CA LEU A 250 7.93 15.85 -19.90
C LEU A 250 7.70 17.22 -19.29
N THR A 251 7.71 18.30 -20.08
CA THR A 251 7.36 19.64 -19.57
C THR A 251 5.91 19.73 -19.10
N LEU A 252 5.05 18.77 -19.46
CA LEU A 252 3.67 18.65 -19.00
C LEU A 252 3.52 17.67 -17.82
N TYR A 253 4.60 17.39 -17.07
CA TYR A 253 4.62 16.44 -15.96
C TYR A 253 3.47 16.65 -14.95
N SER A 254 3.06 17.89 -14.70
CA SER A 254 1.95 18.22 -13.80
C SER A 254 0.61 17.61 -14.22
N LYS A 255 0.43 17.35 -15.52
CA LYS A 255 -0.79 16.79 -16.10
C LYS A 255 -0.75 15.27 -16.24
N PHE A 256 0.38 14.61 -15.94
CA PHE A 256 0.54 13.16 -16.14
C PHE A 256 -0.44 12.37 -15.28
N LYS A 257 -1.02 11.33 -15.88
CA LYS A 257 -1.89 10.37 -15.17
C LYS A 257 -1.06 9.22 -14.60
N ALA A 258 -1.67 8.40 -13.75
CA ALA A 258 -1.02 7.29 -13.06
C ALA A 258 -0.17 6.38 -13.96
N ASN A 259 -0.69 5.99 -15.13
CA ASN A 259 0.06 5.12 -16.04
C ASN A 259 1.29 5.82 -16.63
N GLU A 260 1.22 7.12 -16.91
CA GLU A 260 2.39 7.86 -17.40
C GLU A 260 3.44 8.06 -16.30
N MET A 261 2.99 8.33 -15.07
CA MET A 261 3.89 8.38 -13.91
C MET A 261 4.58 7.03 -13.69
N ARG A 262 3.83 5.94 -13.80
CA ARG A 262 4.37 4.58 -13.74
C ARG A 262 5.42 4.33 -14.83
N ILE A 263 5.13 4.66 -16.09
CA ILE A 263 6.06 4.46 -17.20
C ILE A 263 7.31 5.34 -17.00
N LEU A 264 7.12 6.61 -16.62
CA LEU A 264 8.23 7.52 -16.35
C LEU A 264 9.13 7.03 -15.21
N LEU A 265 8.55 6.46 -14.15
CA LEU A 265 9.34 5.90 -13.06
C LEU A 265 10.09 4.64 -13.52
N LEU A 266 9.37 3.67 -14.11
CA LEU A 266 9.94 2.37 -14.46
C LEU A 266 10.97 2.44 -15.58
N TYR A 267 10.81 3.34 -16.56
CA TYR A 267 11.77 3.57 -17.64
C TYR A 267 12.64 4.80 -17.39
N GLY A 268 12.46 5.46 -16.25
CA GLY A 268 13.22 6.65 -15.88
C GLY A 268 14.71 6.41 -15.81
N TYR A 269 15.13 5.16 -15.54
CA TYR A 269 16.55 4.82 -15.49
C TYR A 269 17.22 4.99 -16.86
N VAL A 270 16.50 4.85 -17.97
CA VAL A 270 17.00 5.17 -19.31
C VAL A 270 16.88 6.68 -19.56
N ILE A 271 15.71 7.23 -19.26
CA ILE A 271 15.35 8.63 -19.54
C ILE A 271 16.29 9.61 -18.85
N PHE A 272 16.57 9.40 -17.56
CA PHE A 272 17.34 10.32 -16.73
C PHE A 272 18.84 9.99 -16.69
N LYS A 273 19.28 8.96 -17.43
CA LYS A 273 20.70 8.59 -17.51
C LYS A 273 21.50 9.71 -18.15
N ASN A 274 22.58 10.13 -17.49
CA ASN A 274 23.43 11.26 -17.88
C ASN A 274 22.70 12.63 -17.89
N ILE A 275 21.43 12.69 -17.48
CA ILE A 275 20.64 13.93 -17.38
C ILE A 275 20.43 14.34 -15.92
N LEU A 276 20.30 13.40 -15.00
CA LEU A 276 20.27 13.71 -13.58
C LEU A 276 21.69 13.60 -13.02
N GLY A 277 22.08 14.48 -12.10
CA GLY A 277 23.40 14.42 -11.46
C GLY A 277 23.64 13.06 -10.81
N THR A 278 24.87 12.52 -10.87
CA THR A 278 25.20 11.13 -10.52
C THR A 278 24.65 10.68 -9.17
N LYS A 279 24.78 11.54 -8.13
CA LYS A 279 24.24 11.29 -6.78
C LYS A 279 22.73 11.06 -6.81
N TYR A 280 21.98 11.96 -7.44
CA TYR A 280 20.52 11.92 -7.50
C TYR A 280 20.03 10.82 -8.42
N TYR A 281 20.74 10.55 -9.51
CA TYR A 281 20.47 9.40 -10.37
C TYR A 281 20.62 8.08 -9.61
N ASN A 282 21.66 7.92 -8.80
CA ASN A 282 21.82 6.73 -7.96
C ASN A 282 20.70 6.57 -6.92
N HIS A 283 20.25 7.67 -6.30
CA HIS A 283 19.10 7.63 -5.40
C HIS A 283 17.80 7.27 -6.14
N PHE A 284 17.59 7.83 -7.33
CA PHE A 284 16.47 7.49 -8.19
C PHE A 284 16.50 6.01 -8.60
N LEU A 285 17.66 5.45 -8.96
CA LEU A 285 17.81 4.03 -9.26
C LEU A 285 17.41 3.13 -8.09
N LYS A 286 17.72 3.52 -6.83
CA LYS A 286 17.24 2.79 -5.65
C LYS A 286 15.71 2.71 -5.61
N LEU A 287 15.02 3.82 -5.93
CA LEU A 287 13.55 3.84 -6.03
C LEU A 287 13.04 2.92 -7.16
N VAL A 288 13.66 2.97 -8.35
CA VAL A 288 13.30 2.09 -9.47
C VAL A 288 13.48 0.61 -9.12
N LEU A 289 14.60 0.26 -8.48
CA LEU A 289 14.88 -1.10 -8.04
C LEU A 289 13.89 -1.57 -6.97
N MET A 290 13.58 -0.73 -5.98
CA MET A 290 12.55 -1.01 -4.98
C MET A 290 11.21 -1.34 -5.65
N MET A 291 10.81 -0.57 -6.67
CA MET A 291 9.58 -0.82 -7.42
C MET A 291 9.61 -2.13 -8.21
N HIS A 292 10.77 -2.52 -8.73
CA HIS A 292 10.94 -3.81 -9.37
C HIS A 292 10.78 -4.96 -8.37
N PHE A 293 11.36 -4.84 -7.18
CA PHE A 293 11.24 -5.86 -6.14
C PHE A 293 9.82 -5.99 -5.60
N ILE A 294 9.13 -4.89 -5.33
CA ILE A 294 7.74 -4.90 -4.86
C ILE A 294 6.83 -5.64 -5.87
N ARG A 295 7.02 -5.40 -7.18
CA ARG A 295 6.26 -6.10 -8.23
C ARG A 295 6.63 -7.57 -8.40
N LYS A 296 7.84 -7.98 -8.02
CA LYS A 296 8.28 -9.39 -8.08
C LYS A 296 7.82 -10.18 -6.87
N SER A 297 7.75 -9.57 -5.68
CA SER A 297 7.25 -10.25 -4.48
C SER A 297 5.74 -10.54 -4.50
N THR A 298 5.01 -9.96 -5.45
CA THR A 298 3.56 -10.16 -5.65
C THR A 298 3.23 -11.21 -6.72
N ASN A 299 4.23 -11.84 -7.36
CA ASN A 299 4.08 -12.92 -8.34
C ASN A 299 4.79 -14.19 -7.85
#